data_AF-A0AAU9VUB1-F1
#
_entry.id   AF-A0AAU9VUB1-F1
#
_cell.length_a   1.000
_cell.length_b   1.000
_cell.length_c   1.000
_cell.angle_alpha   90.00
_cell.angle_beta   90.00
_cell.angle_gamma   90.00
#
_symmetry.space_group_name_H-M   'P 1'
#
loop_
_entity.id
_entity.type
_entity.pdbx_description
1 polymer ?
#
loop_
_entity_poly.entity_id
_entity_poly.type
_entity_poly.pdbx_seq_one_letter_code
_entity_poly.pdbx_strand_id
1 'polypeptide(L)'
;MAVIYSLLSVATALENILILVALRRDRYLHPPSKLLLCNLTITDLCTALISQPVSAAVSLAGRDQIDGELCLLVEYTAFLLTAIFSGLSLSTVTVISVDRLMALLLGIRYKQTITGRRIRVVLFLMWIQSILVGAVSFWNMKAFFFVCGLLVTLKMTISTYCYTRIFHNIWRRRTAVQDLRGEGAAALLVMARYKKTVINSLWVHITLVTCYFPFAVVTTLMLIRGLNFTIFVAQIVAVGLISLNSVLNPIVYCWKIKEVRKEVKETITQFCARFYVVSFQDIRYFSPEPFIALCTACAKSLPYLIIYYVSFMLWSPRNNNFPAIFKTSSHHKRSTVMTSESQEEEEKSRRNILF
;
A
#
# COMPACT_ATOMS: atom_id res chain seq x y z
N MET A 1 22.28 -7.18 6.39
CA MET A 1 21.46 -6.93 5.19
C MET A 1 20.40 -7.99 4.96
N ALA A 2 20.75 -9.28 5.01
CA ALA A 2 19.78 -10.37 4.89
C ALA A 2 18.55 -10.21 5.81
N VAL A 3 18.76 -9.99 7.11
CA VAL A 3 17.68 -9.78 8.09
C VAL A 3 16.75 -8.64 7.69
N ILE A 4 17.31 -7.51 7.22
CA ILE A 4 16.52 -6.33 6.80
C ILE A 4 15.68 -6.68 5.57
N TYR A 5 16.27 -7.31 4.54
CA TYR A 5 15.54 -7.70 3.34
C TYR A 5 14.44 -8.72 3.63
N SER A 6 14.68 -9.69 4.52
CA SER A 6 13.68 -10.67 4.93
C SER A 6 12.52 -10.03 5.69
N LEU A 7 12.80 -9.15 6.65
CA LEU A 7 11.74 -8.43 7.38
C LEU A 7 10.92 -7.54 6.44
N LEU A 8 11.59 -6.84 5.53
CA LEU A 8 10.94 -5.95 4.59
C LEU A 8 10.10 -6.71 3.56
N SER A 9 10.56 -7.89 3.13
CA SER A 9 9.83 -8.82 2.26
C SER A 9 8.54 -9.29 2.90
N VAL A 10 8.60 -9.78 4.14
CA VAL A 10 7.39 -10.24 4.85
C VAL A 10 6.41 -9.09 5.05
N ALA A 11 6.87 -7.94 5.51
CA ALA A 11 6.03 -6.76 5.70
C ALA A 11 5.36 -6.33 4.38
N THR A 12 6.15 -6.11 3.33
CA THR A 12 5.65 -5.67 2.02
C THR A 12 4.66 -6.67 1.43
N ALA A 13 4.93 -7.97 1.55
CA ALA A 13 4.06 -9.02 1.03
C ALA A 13 2.69 -9.03 1.71
N LEU A 14 2.67 -9.05 3.05
CA LEU A 14 1.43 -9.11 3.82
C LEU A 14 0.52 -7.91 3.53
N GLU A 15 1.10 -6.71 3.52
CA GLU A 15 0.36 -5.48 3.29
C GLU A 15 -0.19 -5.39 1.86
N ASN A 16 0.63 -5.70 0.86
CA ASN A 16 0.19 -5.60 -0.54
C ASN A 16 -0.78 -6.72 -0.94
N ILE A 17 -0.68 -7.93 -0.35
CA ILE A 17 -1.71 -8.97 -0.49
C ILE A 17 -3.05 -8.47 0.06
N LEU A 18 -3.03 -7.89 1.26
CA LEU A 18 -4.22 -7.36 1.91
C LEU A 18 -4.89 -6.27 1.07
N ILE A 19 -4.12 -5.29 0.57
CA ILE A 19 -4.65 -4.25 -0.32
C ILE A 19 -5.18 -4.85 -1.62
N LEU A 20 -4.48 -5.81 -2.22
CA LEU A 20 -4.92 -6.44 -3.46
C LEU A 20 -6.27 -7.17 -3.30
N VAL A 21 -6.46 -7.88 -2.19
CA VAL A 21 -7.74 -8.53 -1.86
C VAL A 21 -8.85 -7.49 -1.66
N ALA A 22 -8.57 -6.43 -0.91
CA ALA A 22 -9.52 -5.34 -0.68
C ALA A 22 -9.92 -4.65 -1.99
N LEU A 23 -8.95 -4.34 -2.85
CA LEU A 23 -9.21 -3.75 -4.16
C LEU A 23 -10.06 -4.67 -5.04
N ARG A 24 -9.82 -5.99 -5.04
CA ARG A 24 -10.65 -6.93 -5.83
C ARG A 24 -12.12 -6.91 -5.42
N ARG A 25 -12.41 -6.75 -4.13
CA ARG A 25 -13.78 -6.68 -3.59
C ARG A 25 -14.47 -5.34 -3.85
N ASP A 26 -13.70 -4.26 -3.83
CA ASP A 26 -14.23 -2.92 -4.05
C ASP A 26 -14.92 -2.76 -5.42
N ARG A 27 -16.17 -2.28 -5.41
CA ARG A 27 -16.94 -1.95 -6.62
C ARG A 27 -17.14 -0.45 -6.85
N TYR A 28 -16.72 0.39 -5.90
CA TYR A 28 -17.05 1.82 -5.87
C TYR A 28 -15.92 2.71 -6.37
N LEU A 29 -14.69 2.22 -6.33
CA LEU A 29 -13.51 2.93 -6.78
C LEU A 29 -13.51 3.04 -8.30
N HIS A 30 -13.15 4.23 -8.79
CA HIS A 30 -13.06 4.51 -10.22
C HIS A 30 -12.15 3.46 -10.91
N PRO A 31 -12.64 2.72 -11.92
CA PRO A 31 -11.91 1.56 -12.47
C PRO A 31 -10.49 1.88 -12.95
N PRO A 32 -10.21 3.02 -13.60
CA PRO A 32 -8.84 3.44 -13.95
C PRO A 32 -7.91 3.60 -12.75
N SER A 33 -8.35 4.26 -11.67
CA SER A 33 -7.53 4.43 -10.46
C SER A 33 -7.33 3.10 -9.74
N LYS A 34 -8.33 2.20 -9.76
CA LYS A 34 -8.21 0.83 -9.25
C LYS A 34 -7.13 0.05 -10.01
N LEU A 35 -7.05 0.16 -11.34
CA LEU A 35 -5.99 -0.49 -12.14
C LEU A 35 -4.60 0.01 -11.76
N LEU A 36 -4.41 1.30 -11.52
CA LEU A 36 -3.12 1.86 -11.09
C LEU A 36 -2.70 1.32 -9.71
N LEU A 37 -3.63 1.26 -8.75
CA LEU A 37 -3.36 0.70 -7.43
C LEU A 37 -3.06 -0.80 -7.49
N CYS A 38 -3.80 -1.56 -8.31
CA CYS A 38 -3.51 -2.97 -8.54
C CYS A 38 -2.11 -3.16 -9.13
N ASN A 39 -1.73 -2.39 -10.16
CA ASN A 39 -0.39 -2.48 -10.76
C ASN A 39 0.71 -2.19 -9.72
N LEU A 40 0.50 -1.19 -8.87
CA LEU A 40 1.44 -0.88 -7.80
C LEU A 40 1.57 -2.04 -6.80
N THR A 41 0.44 -2.57 -6.30
CA THR A 41 0.47 -3.70 -5.35
C THR A 41 1.11 -4.94 -5.97
N ILE A 42 0.87 -5.22 -7.25
CA ILE A 42 1.50 -6.36 -7.95
C ILE A 42 3.01 -6.15 -8.06
N THR A 43 3.45 -4.93 -8.41
CA THR A 43 4.87 -4.60 -8.52
C THR A 43 5.58 -4.70 -7.17
N ASP A 44 4.95 -4.20 -6.10
CA ASP A 44 5.47 -4.28 -4.74
C ASP A 44 5.51 -5.75 -4.25
N LEU A 45 4.53 -6.59 -4.64
CA LEU A 45 4.57 -8.04 -4.38
C LEU A 45 5.69 -8.76 -5.13
N CYS A 46 5.95 -8.41 -6.40
CA CYS A 46 7.09 -8.95 -7.14
C CYS A 46 8.42 -8.56 -6.46
N THR A 47 8.51 -7.35 -5.94
CA THR A 47 9.67 -6.91 -5.14
C THR A 47 9.84 -7.77 -3.89
N ALA A 48 8.75 -7.98 -3.16
CA ALA A 48 8.74 -8.74 -1.91
C ALA A 48 9.00 -10.24 -2.08
N LEU A 49 8.45 -10.86 -3.12
CA LEU A 49 8.49 -12.32 -3.30
C LEU A 49 9.66 -12.80 -4.16
N ILE A 50 10.23 -11.92 -4.99
CA ILE A 50 11.29 -12.29 -5.93
C ILE A 50 12.57 -11.52 -5.60
N SER A 51 12.55 -10.19 -5.68
CA SER A 51 13.78 -9.40 -5.60
C SER A 51 14.44 -9.43 -4.21
N GLN A 52 13.65 -9.27 -3.15
CA GLN A 52 14.16 -9.23 -1.78
C GLN A 52 14.68 -10.59 -1.27
N PRO A 53 14.01 -11.74 -1.51
CA PRO A 53 14.54 -13.05 -1.13
C PRO A 53 15.84 -13.39 -1.85
N VAL A 54 15.95 -13.09 -3.14
CA VAL A 54 17.21 -13.28 -3.89
C VAL A 54 18.32 -12.42 -3.28
N SER A 55 18.03 -11.15 -2.97
CA SER A 55 19.00 -10.25 -2.31
C SER A 55 19.40 -10.73 -0.91
N ALA A 56 18.47 -11.34 -0.16
CA ALA A 56 18.74 -11.93 1.14
C ALA A 56 19.60 -13.19 1.03
N ALA A 57 19.33 -14.06 0.06
CA ALA A 57 20.11 -15.27 -0.20
C ALA A 57 21.56 -14.94 -0.55
N VAL A 58 21.79 -13.97 -1.44
CA VAL A 58 23.14 -13.47 -1.77
C VAL A 58 23.85 -12.92 -0.53
N SER A 59 23.12 -12.20 0.32
CA SER A 59 23.67 -11.64 1.56
C SER A 59 24.05 -12.71 2.61
N LEU A 60 23.43 -13.89 2.57
CA LEU A 60 23.68 -14.99 3.51
C LEU A 60 24.76 -15.96 3.03
N ALA A 61 24.79 -16.24 1.73
CA ALA A 61 25.72 -17.22 1.16
C ALA A 61 27.19 -16.79 1.28
N GLY A 62 27.48 -15.50 1.45
CA GLY A 62 28.86 -15.00 1.43
C GLY A 62 29.58 -15.29 0.10
N ARG A 63 30.81 -14.82 -0.06
CA ARG A 63 31.61 -15.12 -1.26
C ARG A 63 32.26 -16.51 -1.22
N ASP A 64 32.20 -17.20 -0.08
CA ASP A 64 33.02 -18.39 0.20
C ASP A 64 32.30 -19.74 0.00
N GLN A 65 30.96 -19.76 -0.16
CA GLN A 65 30.16 -21.00 -0.22
C GLN A 65 29.57 -21.35 -1.60
N ILE A 66 29.64 -20.43 -2.58
CA ILE A 66 29.08 -20.60 -3.92
C ILE A 66 30.21 -20.39 -4.94
N ASP A 67 30.19 -21.15 -6.04
CA ASP A 67 31.05 -20.89 -7.20
C ASP A 67 31.05 -19.39 -7.53
N GLY A 68 32.24 -18.77 -7.57
CA GLY A 68 32.38 -17.32 -7.64
C GLY A 68 31.63 -16.68 -8.82
N GLU A 69 31.55 -17.36 -9.96
CA GLU A 69 30.80 -16.91 -11.14
C GLU A 69 29.28 -16.95 -10.94
N LEU A 70 28.76 -18.02 -10.31
CA LEU A 70 27.34 -18.15 -10.01
C LEU A 70 26.92 -17.08 -8.98
N CYS A 71 27.75 -16.80 -7.98
CA CYS A 71 27.51 -15.76 -6.99
C CYS A 71 27.36 -14.37 -7.65
N LEU A 72 28.28 -14.01 -8.55
CA LEU A 72 28.25 -12.74 -9.29
C LEU A 72 27.01 -12.61 -10.18
N LEU A 73 26.61 -13.69 -10.85
CA LEU A 73 25.40 -13.70 -11.68
C LEU A 73 24.14 -13.50 -10.82
N VAL A 74 24.05 -14.16 -9.66
CA VAL A 74 22.90 -14.00 -8.75
C VAL A 74 22.86 -12.59 -8.14
N GLU A 75 24.01 -12.03 -7.75
CA GLU A 75 24.08 -10.64 -7.25
C GLU A 75 23.63 -9.63 -8.31
N TYR A 76 24.11 -9.80 -9.55
CA TYR A 76 23.73 -8.96 -10.68
C TYR A 76 22.23 -9.06 -11.00
N THR A 77 21.68 -10.27 -11.05
CA THR A 77 20.24 -10.47 -11.30
C THR A 77 19.38 -9.91 -10.18
N ALA A 78 19.79 -10.05 -8.92
CA ALA A 78 19.11 -9.44 -7.78
C ALA A 78 19.02 -7.91 -7.94
N PHE A 79 20.14 -7.27 -8.26
CA PHE A 79 20.23 -5.84 -8.48
C PHE A 79 19.33 -5.37 -9.64
N LEU A 80 19.33 -6.08 -10.77
CA LEU A 80 18.47 -5.74 -11.91
C LEU A 80 16.99 -5.87 -11.56
N LEU A 81 16.59 -6.95 -10.89
CA LEU A 81 15.20 -7.14 -10.47
C LEU A 81 14.75 -6.03 -9.52
N THR A 82 15.61 -5.63 -8.56
CA THR A 82 15.32 -4.50 -7.66
C THR A 82 15.12 -3.23 -8.47
N ALA A 83 16.01 -2.90 -9.40
CA ALA A 83 15.94 -1.69 -10.20
C ALA A 83 14.69 -1.64 -11.10
N ILE A 84 14.33 -2.76 -11.73
CA ILE A 84 13.14 -2.86 -12.60
C ILE A 84 11.86 -2.65 -11.79
N PHE A 85 11.68 -3.39 -10.68
CA PHE A 85 10.44 -3.29 -9.90
C PHE A 85 10.32 -1.95 -9.16
N SER A 86 11.40 -1.44 -8.58
CA SER A 86 11.38 -0.11 -7.95
C SER A 86 11.15 1.02 -8.96
N GLY A 87 11.70 0.88 -10.18
CA GLY A 87 11.44 1.78 -11.30
C GLY A 87 9.98 1.78 -11.75
N LEU A 88 9.34 0.60 -11.82
CA LEU A 88 7.91 0.42 -12.09
C LEU A 88 7.03 1.00 -10.99
N SER A 89 7.39 0.78 -9.73
CA SER A 89 6.68 1.32 -8.55
C SER A 89 6.69 2.85 -8.61
N LEU A 90 7.87 3.46 -8.84
CA LEU A 90 8.00 4.92 -8.99
C LEU A 90 7.20 5.46 -10.18
N SER A 91 7.25 4.80 -11.34
CA SER A 91 6.44 5.20 -12.50
C SER A 91 4.95 5.18 -12.16
N THR A 92 4.49 4.12 -11.48
CA THR A 92 3.08 3.97 -11.10
C THR A 92 2.65 5.05 -10.11
N VAL A 93 3.44 5.34 -9.07
CA VAL A 93 3.14 6.43 -8.11
C VAL A 93 3.15 7.80 -8.81
N THR A 94 4.00 8.01 -9.80
CA THR A 94 4.01 9.23 -10.61
C THR A 94 2.74 9.36 -11.44
N VAL A 95 2.30 8.28 -12.11
CA VAL A 95 1.03 8.26 -12.83
C VAL A 95 -0.16 8.45 -11.90
N ILE A 96 -0.13 7.89 -10.69
CA ILE A 96 -1.14 8.16 -9.65
C ILE A 96 -1.13 9.66 -9.30
N SER A 97 0.02 10.31 -9.19
CA SER A 97 0.11 11.75 -8.91
C SER A 97 -0.56 12.58 -10.02
N VAL A 98 -0.32 12.22 -11.28
CA VAL A 98 -0.95 12.82 -12.46
C VAL A 98 -2.47 12.56 -12.47
N ASP A 99 -2.90 11.33 -12.22
CA ASP A 99 -4.32 10.95 -12.13
C ASP A 99 -5.07 11.80 -11.10
N ARG A 100 -4.45 12.03 -9.93
CA ARG A 100 -5.02 12.88 -8.88
C ARG A 100 -5.10 14.35 -9.28
N LEU A 101 -4.07 14.88 -9.96
CA LEU A 101 -4.12 16.24 -10.48
C LEU A 101 -5.23 16.37 -11.52
N MET A 102 -5.35 15.42 -12.45
CA MET A 102 -6.38 15.42 -13.49
C MET A 102 -7.79 15.32 -12.90
N ALA A 103 -8.01 14.48 -11.89
CA ALA A 103 -9.29 14.40 -11.18
C ALA A 103 -9.69 15.76 -10.56
N LEU A 104 -8.71 16.50 -10.02
CA LEU A 104 -8.94 17.81 -9.42
C LEU A 104 -9.20 18.91 -10.46
N LEU A 105 -8.46 18.89 -11.58
CA LEU A 105 -8.57 19.89 -12.65
C LEU A 105 -9.83 19.70 -13.50
N LEU A 106 -10.16 18.46 -13.86
CA LEU A 106 -11.25 18.15 -14.80
C LEU A 106 -12.61 17.94 -14.12
N GLY A 107 -12.63 17.66 -12.81
CA GLY A 107 -13.86 17.51 -12.03
C GLY A 107 -14.80 16.47 -12.63
N ILE A 108 -15.99 16.89 -13.09
CA ILE A 108 -17.00 16.00 -13.68
C ILE A 108 -16.51 15.36 -14.98
N ARG A 109 -15.71 16.09 -15.79
CA ARG A 109 -15.17 15.60 -17.07
C ARG A 109 -14.10 14.52 -16.89
N TYR A 110 -13.53 14.38 -15.69
CA TYR A 110 -12.49 13.38 -15.41
C TYR A 110 -12.91 11.96 -15.81
N LYS A 111 -14.14 11.55 -15.48
CA LYS A 111 -14.66 10.21 -15.81
C LYS A 111 -14.76 9.95 -17.33
N GLN A 112 -14.94 11.01 -18.12
CA GLN A 112 -15.00 10.92 -19.58
C GLN A 112 -13.60 10.93 -20.20
N THR A 113 -12.67 11.69 -19.61
CA THR A 113 -11.30 11.84 -20.14
C THR A 113 -10.40 10.66 -19.80
N ILE A 114 -10.47 10.15 -18.56
CA ILE A 114 -9.60 9.07 -18.08
C ILE A 114 -10.34 7.75 -18.17
N THR A 115 -10.05 7.00 -19.23
CA THR A 115 -10.67 5.71 -19.51
C THR A 115 -9.72 4.55 -19.17
N GLY A 116 -10.29 3.38 -18.88
CA GLY A 116 -9.50 2.18 -18.57
C GLY A 116 -8.57 1.75 -19.71
N ARG A 117 -8.98 1.97 -20.98
CA ARG A 117 -8.15 1.66 -22.15
C ARG A 117 -6.86 2.49 -22.17
N ARG A 118 -6.96 3.80 -21.89
CA ARG A 118 -5.79 4.70 -21.82
C ARG A 118 -4.84 4.30 -20.71
N ILE A 119 -5.37 4.00 -19.51
CA ILE A 119 -4.54 3.55 -18.38
C ILE A 119 -3.85 2.22 -18.69
N ARG A 120 -4.53 1.24 -19.32
CA ARG A 120 -3.89 -0.02 -19.72
C ARG A 120 -2.72 0.19 -20.68
N VAL A 121 -2.85 1.11 -21.64
CA VAL A 121 -1.73 1.48 -22.54
C VAL A 121 -0.59 2.11 -21.75
N VAL A 122 -0.87 3.04 -20.84
CA VAL A 122 0.16 3.65 -19.98
C VAL A 122 0.88 2.59 -19.14
N LEU A 123 0.15 1.66 -18.53
CA LEU A 123 0.73 0.54 -17.79
C LEU A 123 1.66 -0.28 -18.69
N PHE A 124 1.19 -0.70 -19.86
CA PHE A 124 1.99 -1.47 -20.81
C PHE A 124 3.28 -0.77 -21.22
N LEU A 125 3.22 0.54 -21.50
CA LEU A 125 4.41 1.34 -21.83
C LEU A 125 5.40 1.43 -20.67
N MET A 126 4.93 1.52 -19.41
CA MET A 126 5.81 1.53 -18.24
C MET A 126 6.55 0.18 -18.07
N TRP A 127 5.89 -0.94 -18.36
CA TRP A 127 6.53 -2.27 -18.36
C TRP A 127 7.61 -2.36 -19.43
N ILE A 128 7.31 -1.94 -20.67
CA ILE A 128 8.31 -1.89 -21.75
C ILE A 128 9.49 -0.99 -21.36
N GLN A 129 9.23 0.21 -20.87
CA GLN A 129 10.27 1.14 -20.44
C GLN A 129 11.21 0.48 -19.41
N SER A 130 10.66 -0.26 -18.46
CA SER A 130 11.47 -0.87 -17.39
C SER A 130 12.33 -2.02 -17.91
N ILE A 131 11.81 -2.81 -18.85
CA ILE A 131 12.58 -3.86 -19.54
C ILE A 131 13.71 -3.22 -20.38
N LEU A 132 13.42 -2.15 -21.12
CA LEU A 132 14.42 -1.43 -21.91
C LEU A 132 15.54 -0.83 -21.05
N VAL A 133 15.18 -0.25 -19.90
CA VAL A 133 16.18 0.24 -18.93
C VAL A 133 17.03 -0.92 -18.42
N GLY A 134 16.41 -2.06 -18.08
CA GLY A 134 17.13 -3.28 -17.75
C GLY A 134 18.08 -3.72 -18.88
N ALA A 135 17.66 -3.67 -20.14
CA ALA A 135 18.49 -4.05 -21.28
C ALA A 135 19.77 -3.19 -21.42
N VAL A 136 19.72 -1.91 -21.05
CA VAL A 136 20.90 -1.01 -21.08
C VAL A 136 22.03 -1.52 -20.20
N SER A 137 21.72 -2.20 -19.09
CA SER A 137 22.72 -2.74 -18.17
C SER A 137 23.66 -3.77 -18.83
N PHE A 138 23.16 -4.56 -19.78
CA PHE A 138 23.96 -5.53 -20.52
C PHE A 138 24.96 -4.89 -21.47
N TRP A 139 24.67 -3.66 -21.94
CA TRP A 139 25.56 -2.95 -22.85
C TRP A 139 26.58 -2.11 -22.07
N ASN A 140 26.13 -1.31 -21.11
CA ASN A 140 27.01 -0.42 -20.36
C ASN A 140 26.40 -0.02 -19.00
N MET A 141 27.07 -0.42 -17.91
CA MET A 141 26.61 -0.10 -16.55
C MET A 141 26.55 1.39 -16.25
N LYS A 142 27.50 2.20 -16.76
CA LYS A 142 27.48 3.66 -16.55
C LYS A 142 26.28 4.28 -17.25
N ALA A 143 25.97 3.84 -18.48
CA ALA A 143 24.77 4.27 -19.19
C ALA A 143 23.50 3.86 -18.44
N PHE A 144 23.46 2.65 -17.88
CA PHE A 144 22.34 2.19 -17.04
C PHE A 144 22.12 3.11 -15.83
N PHE A 145 23.15 3.39 -15.05
CA PHE A 145 23.05 4.30 -13.90
C PHE A 145 22.63 5.72 -14.31
N PHE A 146 23.17 6.22 -15.43
CA PHE A 146 22.77 7.51 -15.98
C PHE A 146 21.29 7.56 -16.35
N VAL A 147 20.80 6.57 -17.10
CA VAL A 147 19.38 6.47 -17.48
C VAL A 147 18.49 6.33 -16.26
N CYS A 148 18.86 5.48 -15.28
CA CYS A 148 18.13 5.34 -14.02
C CYS A 148 18.04 6.67 -13.26
N GLY A 149 19.17 7.38 -13.09
CA GLY A 149 19.21 8.69 -12.43
C GLY A 149 18.33 9.73 -13.15
N LEU A 150 18.42 9.80 -14.48
CA LEU A 150 17.60 10.70 -15.29
C LEU A 150 16.10 10.39 -15.15
N LEU A 151 15.71 9.11 -15.20
CA LEU A 151 14.31 8.72 -15.08
C LEU A 151 13.76 8.96 -13.67
N VAL A 152 14.56 8.69 -12.63
CA VAL A 152 14.17 8.96 -11.24
C VAL A 152 13.95 10.46 -11.05
N THR A 153 14.91 11.29 -11.46
CA THR A 153 14.80 12.75 -11.34
C THR A 153 13.62 13.31 -12.14
N LEU A 154 13.39 12.84 -13.37
CA LEU A 154 12.23 13.22 -14.18
C LEU A 154 10.90 12.85 -13.51
N LYS A 155 10.77 11.64 -12.96
CA LYS A 155 9.55 11.21 -12.27
C LYS A 155 9.30 12.01 -10.99
N MET A 156 10.36 12.32 -10.24
CA MET A 156 10.31 13.14 -9.04
C MET A 156 9.87 14.58 -9.35
N THR A 157 10.38 15.18 -10.44
CA THR A 157 9.97 16.53 -10.84
C THR A 157 8.52 16.57 -11.30
N ILE A 158 8.06 15.58 -12.09
CA ILE A 158 6.65 15.44 -12.48
C ILE A 158 5.75 15.31 -11.24
N SER A 159 6.12 14.45 -10.28
CA SER A 159 5.36 14.27 -9.04
C SER A 159 5.28 15.58 -8.24
N THR A 160 6.42 16.26 -8.05
CA THR A 160 6.50 17.56 -7.36
C THR A 160 5.62 18.62 -8.04
N TYR A 161 5.69 18.71 -9.37
CA TYR A 161 4.81 19.60 -10.15
C TYR A 161 3.33 19.26 -9.92
N CYS A 162 2.96 17.98 -9.90
CA CYS A 162 1.58 17.58 -9.65
C CYS A 162 1.10 18.00 -8.26
N TYR A 163 1.89 17.75 -7.21
CA TYR A 163 1.52 18.07 -5.84
C TYR A 163 1.49 19.58 -5.56
N THR A 164 2.44 20.35 -6.11
CA THR A 164 2.42 21.81 -6.02
C THR A 164 1.20 22.40 -6.71
N ARG A 165 0.82 21.90 -7.89
CA ARG A 165 -0.41 22.30 -8.59
C ARG A 165 -1.67 21.92 -7.84
N ILE A 166 -1.72 20.73 -7.23
CA ILE A 166 -2.82 20.30 -6.35
C ILE A 166 -2.95 21.29 -5.19
N PHE A 167 -1.84 21.58 -4.50
CA PHE A 167 -1.81 22.52 -3.37
C PHE A 167 -2.28 23.92 -3.79
N HIS A 168 -1.74 24.45 -4.89
CA HIS A 168 -2.08 25.77 -5.37
C HIS A 168 -3.54 25.88 -5.86
N ASN A 169 -4.09 24.84 -6.48
CA ASN A 169 -5.50 24.84 -6.87
C ASN A 169 -6.42 24.77 -5.65
N ILE A 170 -6.09 23.94 -4.65
CA ILE A 170 -6.82 23.90 -3.38
C ILE A 170 -6.76 25.27 -2.68
N TRP A 171 -5.59 25.92 -2.67
CA TRP A 171 -5.43 27.24 -2.07
C TRP A 171 -6.25 28.32 -2.79
N ARG A 172 -6.24 28.35 -4.13
CA ARG A 172 -7.09 29.27 -4.90
C ARG A 172 -8.58 29.07 -4.67
N ARG A 173 -9.04 27.82 -4.53
CA ARG A 173 -10.43 27.53 -4.17
C ARG A 173 -10.76 27.97 -2.75
N ARG A 174 -9.78 27.95 -1.83
CA ARG A 174 -9.95 28.43 -0.47
C ARG A 174 -10.19 29.95 -0.46
N THR A 175 -9.34 30.73 -1.11
CA THR A 175 -9.49 32.20 -1.11
C THR A 175 -10.82 32.60 -1.74
N ALA A 176 -11.19 31.99 -2.88
CA ALA A 176 -12.48 32.25 -3.52
C ALA A 176 -13.69 31.88 -2.65
N VAL A 177 -13.63 30.80 -1.85
CA VAL A 177 -14.74 30.39 -0.97
C VAL A 177 -14.79 31.18 0.34
N GLN A 178 -13.64 31.65 0.85
CA GLN A 178 -13.59 32.50 2.04
C GLN A 178 -14.20 33.88 1.79
N ASP A 179 -14.03 34.43 0.59
CA ASP A 179 -14.62 35.73 0.21
C ASP A 179 -16.15 35.67 0.04
N LEU A 180 -16.71 34.47 -0.20
CA LEU A 180 -18.12 34.24 -0.51
C LEU A 180 -18.99 33.82 0.69
N ARG A 181 -18.41 33.50 1.86
CA ARG A 181 -19.18 32.98 3.01
C ARG A 181 -18.70 33.47 4.37
N GLY A 182 -19.51 34.36 4.94
CA GLY A 182 -19.69 34.49 6.39
C GLY A 182 -20.22 33.20 7.03
N GLU A 183 -20.10 33.17 8.35
CA GLU A 183 -20.06 32.04 9.27
C GLU A 183 -21.15 30.95 9.12
N GLY A 184 -20.74 29.68 9.27
CA GLY A 184 -21.66 28.55 9.41
C GLY A 184 -20.97 27.18 9.49
N ALA A 185 -21.63 26.21 10.13
CA ALA A 185 -21.13 24.83 10.31
C ALA A 185 -20.75 24.14 8.98
N ALA A 186 -21.41 24.49 7.88
CA ALA A 186 -21.07 23.98 6.55
C ALA A 186 -19.68 24.43 6.07
N ALA A 187 -19.25 25.66 6.39
CA ALA A 187 -17.93 26.17 6.05
C ALA A 187 -16.84 25.41 6.83
N LEU A 188 -17.09 25.14 8.12
CA LEU A 188 -16.18 24.36 8.95
C LEU A 188 -16.00 22.92 8.44
N LEU A 189 -17.09 22.26 8.02
CA LEU A 189 -17.04 20.91 7.42
C LEU A 189 -16.30 20.90 6.07
N VAL A 190 -16.49 21.92 5.24
CA VAL A 190 -15.77 22.09 3.97
C VAL A 190 -14.27 22.29 4.21
N MET A 191 -13.90 23.16 5.16
CA MET A 191 -12.50 23.39 5.57
C MET A 191 -11.84 22.14 6.17
N ALA A 192 -12.57 21.38 6.97
CA ALA A 192 -12.07 20.11 7.52
C ALA A 192 -11.76 19.09 6.42
N ARG A 193 -12.62 19.01 5.38
CA ARG A 193 -12.37 18.17 4.19
C ARG A 193 -11.15 18.65 3.39
N TYR A 194 -10.97 19.96 3.24
CA TYR A 194 -9.78 20.52 2.55
C TYR A 194 -8.48 20.20 3.28
N LYS A 195 -8.39 20.50 4.59
CA LYS A 195 -7.21 20.21 5.41
C LYS A 195 -6.82 18.73 5.31
N LYS A 196 -7.82 17.84 5.32
CA LYS A 196 -7.60 16.40 5.15
C LYS A 196 -6.99 16.07 3.79
N THR A 197 -7.51 16.59 2.68
CA THR A 197 -6.99 16.32 1.33
C THR A 197 -5.56 16.84 1.15
N VAL A 198 -5.24 18.01 1.69
CA VAL A 198 -3.90 18.60 1.63
C VAL A 198 -2.90 17.77 2.42
N ILE A 199 -3.20 17.47 3.69
CA ILE A 199 -2.32 16.65 4.55
C ILE A 199 -2.10 15.28 3.92
N ASN A 200 -3.16 14.62 3.42
CA ASN A 200 -3.05 13.32 2.77
C ASN A 200 -2.21 13.36 1.48
N SER A 201 -2.17 14.49 0.78
CA SER A 201 -1.36 14.64 -0.44
C SER A 201 0.10 14.96 -0.11
N LEU A 202 0.34 15.76 0.94
CA LEU A 202 1.68 16.08 1.45
C LEU A 202 2.40 14.83 1.96
N TRP A 203 1.73 13.99 2.75
CA TRP A 203 2.35 12.74 3.23
C TRP A 203 2.82 11.84 2.09
N VAL A 204 2.00 11.65 1.04
CA VAL A 204 2.40 10.84 -0.12
C VAL A 204 3.65 11.42 -0.79
N HIS A 205 3.69 12.74 -0.96
CA HIS A 205 4.82 13.41 -1.60
C HIS A 205 6.09 13.33 -0.75
N ILE A 206 5.99 13.56 0.57
CA ILE A 206 7.11 13.47 1.50
C ILE A 206 7.68 12.05 1.50
N THR A 207 6.84 11.02 1.56
CA THR A 207 7.27 9.62 1.46
C THR A 207 8.05 9.38 0.18
N LEU A 208 7.50 9.79 -0.97
CA LEU A 208 8.15 9.64 -2.26
C LEU A 208 9.50 10.39 -2.33
N VAL A 209 9.56 11.64 -1.87
CA VAL A 209 10.80 12.41 -1.86
C VAL A 209 11.86 11.75 -0.98
N THR A 210 11.48 11.35 0.24
CA THR A 210 12.39 10.75 1.22
C THR A 210 12.96 9.42 0.73
N CYS A 211 12.14 8.59 0.08
CA CYS A 211 12.56 7.28 -0.39
C CYS A 211 13.45 7.32 -1.64
N TYR A 212 13.22 8.27 -2.57
CA TYR A 212 13.88 8.25 -3.89
C TYR A 212 14.94 9.34 -4.09
N PHE A 213 14.90 10.46 -3.33
CA PHE A 213 15.89 11.52 -3.46
C PHE A 213 17.33 11.07 -3.12
N PRO A 214 17.57 10.31 -2.03
CA PRO A 214 18.92 9.84 -1.69
C PRO A 214 19.53 8.99 -2.82
N PHE A 215 18.74 8.15 -3.48
CA PHE A 215 19.20 7.34 -4.60
C PHE A 215 19.63 8.19 -5.81
N ALA A 216 18.86 9.24 -6.14
CA ALA A 216 19.22 10.17 -7.20
C ALA A 216 20.57 10.85 -6.91
N VAL A 217 20.75 11.34 -5.68
CA VAL A 217 22.00 11.99 -5.25
C VAL A 217 23.19 11.04 -5.33
N VAL A 218 23.07 9.84 -4.75
CA VAL A 218 24.17 8.86 -4.73
C VAL A 218 24.53 8.40 -6.15
N THR A 219 23.55 8.21 -7.02
CA THR A 219 23.78 7.83 -8.42
C THR A 219 24.52 8.94 -9.18
N THR A 220 24.15 10.20 -8.98
CA THR A 220 24.89 11.33 -9.56
C THR A 220 26.32 11.40 -9.03
N LEU A 221 26.52 11.22 -7.72
CA LEU A 221 27.87 11.21 -7.13
C LEU A 221 28.72 10.07 -7.66
N MET A 222 28.14 8.87 -7.84
CA MET A 222 28.80 7.71 -8.44
C MET A 222 29.25 8.00 -9.88
N LEU A 223 28.44 8.69 -10.67
CA LEU A 223 28.78 9.03 -12.06
C LEU A 223 29.91 10.08 -12.15
N ILE A 224 29.97 11.02 -11.20
CA ILE A 224 30.98 12.08 -11.19
C ILE A 224 32.30 11.61 -10.57
N ARG A 225 32.24 10.95 -9.41
CA ARG A 225 33.40 10.60 -8.58
C ARG A 225 33.88 9.16 -8.77
N GLY A 226 33.12 8.33 -9.50
CA GLY A 226 33.34 6.89 -9.58
C GLY A 226 32.88 6.16 -8.33
N LEU A 227 33.03 4.83 -8.35
CA LEU A 227 32.67 3.97 -7.22
C LEU A 227 33.78 4.00 -6.16
N ASN A 228 33.41 4.27 -4.92
CA ASN A 228 34.26 4.11 -3.75
C ASN A 228 33.46 3.48 -2.60
N PHE A 229 34.14 3.07 -1.53
CA PHE A 229 33.49 2.37 -0.41
C PHE A 229 32.32 3.17 0.20
N THR A 230 32.49 4.48 0.37
CA THR A 230 31.45 5.35 0.93
C THR A 230 30.21 5.43 0.02
N ILE A 231 30.41 5.61 -1.29
CA ILE A 231 29.33 5.65 -2.29
C ILE A 231 28.61 4.31 -2.38
N PHE A 232 29.36 3.20 -2.31
CA PHE A 232 28.79 1.86 -2.28
C PHE A 232 27.87 1.65 -1.06
N VAL A 233 28.33 2.00 0.14
CA VAL A 233 27.50 1.94 1.36
C VAL A 233 26.29 2.87 1.24
N ALA A 234 26.47 4.09 0.74
CA ALA A 234 25.38 5.04 0.54
C ALA A 234 24.34 4.52 -0.48
N GLN A 235 24.77 3.81 -1.52
CA GLN A 235 23.89 3.22 -2.53
C GLN A 235 23.04 2.11 -1.92
N ILE A 236 23.64 1.28 -1.06
CA ILE A 236 22.91 0.25 -0.32
C ILE A 236 21.84 0.87 0.59
N VAL A 237 22.18 1.92 1.34
CA VAL A 237 21.21 2.64 2.19
C VAL A 237 20.09 3.25 1.34
N ALA A 238 20.43 3.86 0.20
CA ALA A 238 19.45 4.44 -0.71
C ALA A 238 18.49 3.39 -1.30
N VAL A 239 18.98 2.20 -1.65
CA VAL A 239 18.14 1.08 -2.11
C VAL A 239 17.23 0.57 -0.98
N GLY A 240 17.73 0.54 0.26
CA GLY A 240 16.90 0.26 1.44
C GLY A 240 15.76 1.26 1.61
N LEU A 241 16.03 2.57 1.44
CA LEU A 241 15.02 3.62 1.50
C LEU A 241 13.98 3.52 0.38
N ILE A 242 14.39 3.16 -0.84
CA ILE A 242 13.46 2.85 -1.93
C ILE A 242 12.56 1.68 -1.55
N SER A 243 13.14 0.64 -0.96
CA SER A 243 12.39 -0.57 -0.59
C SER A 243 11.35 -0.29 0.52
N LEU A 244 11.61 0.68 1.40
CA LEU A 244 10.63 1.16 2.38
C LEU A 244 9.40 1.80 1.72
N ASN A 245 9.53 2.36 0.51
CA ASN A 245 8.37 2.95 -0.19
C ASN A 245 7.25 1.92 -0.44
N SER A 246 7.62 0.68 -0.77
CA SER A 246 6.66 -0.40 -1.04
C SER A 246 5.87 -0.84 0.21
N VAL A 247 6.39 -0.59 1.41
CA VAL A 247 5.68 -0.75 2.70
C VAL A 247 4.79 0.46 2.98
N LEU A 248 5.30 1.66 2.74
CA LEU A 248 4.55 2.89 3.05
C LEU A 248 3.32 3.09 2.13
N ASN A 249 3.37 2.56 0.90
CA ASN A 249 2.29 2.65 -0.09
C ASN A 249 0.91 2.22 0.46
N PRO A 250 0.69 0.96 0.91
CA PRO A 250 -0.54 0.50 1.58
C PRO A 250 -1.03 1.39 2.72
N ILE A 251 -0.13 1.80 3.61
CA ILE A 251 -0.45 2.63 4.80
C ILE A 251 -1.06 3.96 4.35
N VAL A 252 -0.40 4.61 3.39
CA VAL A 252 -0.83 5.88 2.83
C VAL A 252 -2.19 5.74 2.14
N TYR A 253 -2.46 4.63 1.44
CA TYR A 253 -3.78 4.41 0.81
C TYR A 253 -4.89 4.18 1.82
N CYS A 254 -4.65 3.38 2.85
CA CYS A 254 -5.60 3.16 3.94
C CYS A 254 -5.95 4.46 4.68
N TRP A 255 -4.99 5.36 4.87
CA TRP A 255 -5.27 6.68 5.45
C TRP A 255 -6.04 7.61 4.49
N LYS A 256 -5.77 7.50 3.19
CA LYS A 256 -6.29 8.44 2.19
C LYS A 256 -7.66 8.07 1.63
N ILE A 257 -7.86 6.81 1.27
CA ILE A 257 -9.02 6.34 0.49
C ILE A 257 -9.97 5.61 1.44
N LYS A 258 -11.15 6.19 1.67
CA LYS A 258 -12.11 5.66 2.64
C LYS A 258 -12.66 4.31 2.20
N GLU A 259 -12.86 4.13 0.91
CA GLU A 259 -13.37 2.94 0.24
C GLU A 259 -12.41 1.78 0.47
N VAL A 260 -11.13 1.95 0.10
CA VAL A 260 -10.05 0.96 0.37
C VAL A 260 -9.98 0.64 1.86
N ARG A 261 -10.00 1.66 2.73
CA ARG A 261 -9.95 1.45 4.18
C ARG A 261 -11.12 0.60 4.70
N LYS A 262 -12.32 0.79 4.14
CA LYS A 262 -13.53 0.04 4.52
C LYS A 262 -13.38 -1.42 4.09
N GLU A 263 -12.99 -1.64 2.84
CA GLU A 263 -12.79 -2.98 2.28
C GLU A 263 -11.66 -3.73 3.01
N VAL A 264 -10.59 -3.04 3.41
CA VAL A 264 -9.52 -3.63 4.24
C VAL A 264 -10.07 -4.06 5.60
N LYS A 265 -10.83 -3.20 6.28
CA LYS A 265 -11.48 -3.56 7.57
C LYS A 265 -12.38 -4.77 7.45
N GLU A 266 -13.21 -4.83 6.41
CA GLU A 266 -14.10 -5.97 6.16
C GLU A 266 -13.32 -7.24 5.84
N THR A 267 -12.27 -7.15 5.00
CA THR A 267 -11.38 -8.28 4.67
C THR A 267 -10.75 -8.86 5.92
N ILE A 268 -10.23 -8.01 6.81
CA ILE A 268 -9.60 -8.45 8.06
C ILE A 268 -10.63 -9.04 9.02
N THR A 269 -11.79 -8.40 9.15
CA THR A 269 -12.87 -8.91 10.02
C THR A 269 -13.29 -10.32 9.60
N GLN A 270 -13.44 -10.56 8.30
CA GLN A 270 -13.76 -11.88 7.76
C GLN A 270 -12.62 -12.89 7.96
N PHE A 271 -11.36 -12.46 7.78
CA PHE A 271 -10.19 -13.30 8.00
C PHE A 271 -10.08 -13.71 9.48
N CYS A 272 -10.18 -12.76 10.41
CA CYS A 272 -10.20 -13.02 11.84
C CYS A 272 -11.39 -13.90 12.24
N ALA A 273 -12.59 -13.69 11.69
CA ALA A 273 -13.76 -14.53 11.96
C ALA A 273 -13.54 -15.97 11.48
N ARG A 274 -12.99 -16.18 10.28
CA ARG A 274 -12.66 -17.52 9.77
C ARG A 274 -11.58 -18.21 10.59
N PHE A 275 -10.51 -17.50 10.96
CA PHE A 275 -9.46 -18.04 11.83
C PHE A 275 -9.99 -18.41 13.22
N TYR A 276 -10.85 -17.57 13.80
CA TYR A 276 -11.48 -17.84 15.09
C TYR A 276 -12.37 -19.10 15.01
N VAL A 277 -13.15 -19.26 13.93
CA VAL A 277 -13.99 -20.47 13.71
C VAL A 277 -13.15 -21.73 13.51
N VAL A 278 -12.10 -21.68 12.69
CA VAL A 278 -11.19 -22.81 12.43
C VAL A 278 -10.45 -23.22 13.70
N SER A 279 -9.87 -22.25 14.42
CA SER A 279 -9.22 -22.53 15.71
C SER A 279 -10.18 -23.16 16.72
N PHE A 280 -11.47 -22.81 16.73
CA PHE A 280 -12.45 -23.39 17.65
C PHE A 280 -12.98 -24.77 17.22
N GLN A 281 -12.88 -25.12 15.94
CA GLN A 281 -13.20 -26.46 15.43
C GLN A 281 -12.04 -27.44 15.68
N ASP A 282 -10.79 -27.03 15.48
CA ASP A 282 -9.61 -27.89 15.67
C ASP A 282 -9.30 -28.16 17.16
N ILE A 283 -9.65 -27.23 18.07
CA ILE A 283 -9.44 -27.42 19.52
C ILE A 283 -10.35 -28.51 20.13
N ARG A 284 -11.45 -28.89 19.47
CA ARG A 284 -12.36 -29.92 19.99
C ARG A 284 -11.88 -31.36 19.81
N TYR A 285 -10.75 -31.58 19.12
CA TYR A 285 -10.30 -32.94 18.75
C TYR A 285 -8.92 -33.35 19.25
N PHE A 286 -8.19 -32.54 20.04
CA PHE A 286 -6.81 -32.89 20.41
C PHE A 286 -6.43 -32.54 21.86
N SER A 287 -5.86 -33.51 22.59
CA SER A 287 -5.29 -33.39 23.95
C SER A 287 -3.78 -32.97 23.90
N PRO A 288 -3.15 -32.53 25.01
CA PRO A 288 -2.13 -31.49 24.98
C PRO A 288 -0.67 -31.98 24.96
N GLU A 289 0.16 -31.33 24.14
CA GLU A 289 1.63 -31.35 24.19
C GLU A 289 2.17 -29.89 24.10
N PRO A 290 3.34 -29.55 24.67
CA PRO A 290 3.84 -28.18 24.80
C PRO A 290 4.19 -27.52 23.46
N PHE A 291 4.45 -28.30 22.40
CA PHE A 291 4.65 -27.79 21.04
C PHE A 291 3.36 -27.21 20.44
N ILE A 292 2.21 -27.81 20.77
CA ILE A 292 0.89 -27.34 20.35
C ILE A 292 0.52 -26.06 21.12
N ALA A 293 0.92 -25.93 22.39
CA ALA A 293 0.75 -24.70 23.17
C ALA A 293 1.52 -23.52 22.57
N LEU A 294 2.74 -23.74 22.07
CA LEU A 294 3.53 -22.73 21.37
C LEU A 294 2.91 -22.37 20.01
N CYS A 295 2.46 -23.37 19.23
CA CYS A 295 1.77 -23.14 17.96
C CYS A 295 0.40 -22.47 18.12
N THR A 296 -0.37 -22.79 19.17
CA THR A 296 -1.64 -22.11 19.49
C THR A 296 -1.41 -20.74 20.12
N ALA A 297 -0.34 -20.52 20.88
CA ALA A 297 0.06 -19.18 21.32
C ALA A 297 0.50 -18.33 20.13
N CYS A 298 1.26 -18.89 19.20
CA CYS A 298 1.69 -18.23 17.97
C CYS A 298 0.49 -17.94 17.05
N ALA A 299 -0.41 -18.91 16.83
CA ALA A 299 -1.65 -18.76 16.06
C ALA A 299 -2.70 -17.86 16.74
N LYS A 300 -2.71 -17.75 18.07
CA LYS A 300 -3.48 -16.74 18.80
C LYS A 300 -2.84 -15.36 18.69
N SER A 301 -1.50 -15.25 18.74
CA SER A 301 -0.77 -13.98 18.70
C SER A 301 -0.66 -13.37 17.31
N LEU A 302 -0.64 -14.18 16.24
CA LEU A 302 -0.58 -13.72 14.85
C LEU A 302 -1.76 -12.80 14.47
N PRO A 303 -3.04 -13.13 14.77
CA PRO A 303 -4.13 -12.20 14.58
C PRO A 303 -4.00 -10.98 15.50
N TYR A 304 -3.49 -11.07 16.73
CA TYR A 304 -3.26 -9.87 17.56
C TYR A 304 -2.16 -8.97 17.00
N LEU A 305 -1.07 -9.50 16.45
CA LEU A 305 0.03 -8.75 15.84
C LEU A 305 -0.42 -8.09 14.54
N ILE A 306 -1.15 -8.83 13.70
CA ILE A 306 -1.81 -8.30 12.50
C ILE A 306 -2.83 -7.24 12.92
N ILE A 307 -3.66 -7.47 13.93
CA ILE A 307 -4.64 -6.49 14.43
C ILE A 307 -3.95 -5.26 15.01
N TYR A 308 -2.82 -5.38 15.72
CA TYR A 308 -2.11 -4.24 16.31
C TYR A 308 -1.43 -3.39 15.23
N TYR A 309 -0.75 -4.05 14.29
CA TYR A 309 -0.10 -3.40 13.14
C TYR A 309 -1.12 -2.78 12.18
N VAL A 310 -2.24 -3.45 11.96
CA VAL A 310 -3.39 -2.92 11.20
C VAL A 310 -4.11 -1.83 11.99
N SER A 311 -4.23 -1.95 13.31
CA SER A 311 -4.82 -0.90 14.14
C SER A 311 -3.97 0.35 14.07
N PHE A 312 -2.64 0.23 14.05
CA PHE A 312 -1.70 1.30 13.76
C PHE A 312 -1.88 1.86 12.32
N MET A 313 -1.97 1.00 11.30
CA MET A 313 -2.27 1.43 9.92
C MET A 313 -3.63 2.13 9.77
N LEU A 314 -4.64 1.73 10.55
CA LEU A 314 -5.99 2.26 10.49
C LEU A 314 -6.24 3.37 11.52
N TRP A 315 -5.27 3.61 12.41
CA TRP A 315 -5.32 4.62 13.45
C TRP A 315 -5.31 6.00 12.81
N SER A 316 -6.27 6.83 13.20
CA SER A 316 -6.37 8.20 12.73
C SER A 316 -6.41 9.10 13.96
N PRO A 317 -5.48 10.05 14.12
CA PRO A 317 -5.37 10.90 15.30
C PRO A 317 -6.56 11.87 15.53
N ARG A 318 -7.67 11.71 14.81
CA ARG A 318 -8.91 12.51 14.95
C ARG A 318 -10.13 11.69 15.39
N ASN A 319 -9.97 10.41 15.68
CA ASN A 319 -11.09 9.54 16.05
C ASN A 319 -10.71 8.76 17.33
N ASN A 320 -11.06 9.30 18.50
CA ASN A 320 -10.83 8.66 19.81
C ASN A 320 -11.64 7.37 20.05
N ASN A 321 -12.35 6.88 19.04
CA ASN A 321 -12.99 5.57 19.11
C ASN A 321 -12.00 4.52 18.59
N PHE A 322 -11.38 3.82 19.53
CA PHE A 322 -10.80 2.50 19.32
C PHE A 322 -11.79 1.64 18.50
N PRO A 323 -11.30 0.76 17.60
CA PRO A 323 -12.20 -0.11 16.85
C PRO A 323 -12.99 -0.99 17.83
N ALA A 324 -14.29 -0.76 17.95
CA ALA A 324 -15.23 -1.63 18.65
C ALA A 324 -15.46 -2.93 17.88
N ILE A 325 -14.38 -3.61 17.47
CA ILE A 325 -14.40 -4.84 16.66
C ILE A 325 -15.01 -6.03 17.44
N PHE A 326 -15.21 -5.90 18.75
CA PHE A 326 -15.79 -6.95 19.60
C PHE A 326 -17.16 -6.63 20.23
N LYS A 327 -17.81 -5.49 19.93
CA LYS A 327 -19.12 -5.18 20.54
C LYS A 327 -20.35 -5.82 19.85
N THR A 328 -20.18 -6.57 18.76
CA THR A 328 -21.31 -7.06 17.94
C THR A 328 -21.71 -8.52 18.15
N SER A 329 -21.27 -9.20 19.22
CA SER A 329 -21.73 -10.57 19.51
C SER A 329 -22.90 -10.66 20.52
N SER A 330 -23.23 -9.61 21.27
CA SER A 330 -24.33 -9.67 22.26
C SER A 330 -25.64 -9.05 21.79
N HIS A 331 -25.60 -8.07 20.88
CA HIS A 331 -26.82 -7.41 20.38
C HIS A 331 -27.59 -8.23 19.34
N HIS A 332 -26.93 -9.08 18.56
CA HIS A 332 -27.61 -9.89 17.55
C HIS A 332 -28.31 -11.14 18.11
N LYS A 333 -28.05 -11.52 19.37
CA LYS A 333 -28.83 -12.56 20.05
C LYS A 333 -30.06 -12.00 20.78
N ARG A 334 -30.00 -10.77 21.28
CA ARG A 334 -31.11 -10.18 22.06
C ARG A 334 -32.25 -9.66 21.18
N SER A 335 -31.96 -9.18 19.97
CA SER A 335 -32.99 -8.71 19.03
C SER A 335 -33.79 -9.85 18.38
N THR A 336 -33.17 -11.01 18.14
CA THR A 336 -33.84 -12.14 17.48
C THR A 336 -34.76 -12.93 18.41
N VAL A 337 -34.44 -12.97 19.70
CA VAL A 337 -35.28 -13.63 20.73
C VAL A 337 -36.52 -12.78 21.07
N MET A 338 -36.37 -11.46 21.13
CA MET A 338 -37.49 -10.56 21.43
C MET A 338 -38.53 -10.52 20.29
N THR A 339 -38.09 -10.67 19.02
CA THR A 339 -39.00 -10.75 17.86
C THR A 339 -39.71 -12.09 17.72
N SER A 340 -39.11 -13.19 18.21
CA SER A 340 -39.78 -14.51 18.17
C SER A 340 -40.84 -14.63 19.25
N GLU A 341 -40.58 -14.12 20.46
CA GLU A 341 -41.57 -14.12 21.55
C GLU A 341 -42.78 -13.21 21.24
N SER A 342 -42.55 -12.04 20.61
CA SER A 342 -43.65 -11.15 20.21
C SER A 342 -44.50 -11.71 19.06
N GLN A 343 -43.91 -12.48 18.14
CA GLN A 343 -44.67 -13.11 17.05
C GLN A 343 -45.43 -14.36 17.52
N GLU A 344 -44.90 -15.09 18.49
CA GLU A 344 -45.57 -16.27 19.06
C GLU A 344 -46.77 -15.86 19.94
N GLU A 345 -46.71 -14.72 20.65
CA GLU A 345 -47.87 -14.17 21.38
C GLU A 345 -48.96 -13.60 20.45
N GLU A 346 -48.59 -12.96 19.34
CA GLU A 346 -49.56 -12.41 18.38
C GLU A 346 -50.30 -13.53 17.61
N GLU A 347 -49.62 -14.65 17.33
CA GLU A 347 -50.21 -15.82 16.66
C GLU A 347 -51.06 -16.69 17.60
N LYS A 348 -50.82 -16.62 18.91
CA LYS A 348 -51.68 -17.24 19.95
C LYS A 348 -52.95 -16.40 20.19
N SER A 349 -52.86 -15.08 20.11
CA SER A 349 -54.02 -14.17 20.22
C SER A 349 -54.97 -14.29 19.03
N ARG A 350 -54.46 -14.47 17.79
CA ARG A 350 -55.30 -14.66 16.60
C ARG A 350 -56.04 -16.01 16.54
N ARG A 351 -55.55 -17.05 17.24
CA ARG A 351 -56.20 -18.37 17.25
C ARG A 351 -57.43 -18.46 18.16
N ASN A 352 -57.60 -17.54 19.10
CA ASN A 352 -58.73 -17.54 20.05
C ASN A 352 -59.95 -16.70 19.61
N ILE A 353 -59.97 -16.22 18.36
CA ILE A 353 -61.06 -15.35 17.83
C ILE A 353 -61.86 -16.05 16.71
N LEU A 354 -61.55 -17.31 16.38
CA LEU A 354 -62.19 -18.00 15.24
C LEU A 354 -62.91 -19.31 15.57
N PHE A 355 -63.28 -19.55 16.84
CA PHE A 355 -64.34 -20.49 17.22
C PHE A 355 -65.12 -19.99 18.43
#